data_AF-A0A9D6J9E8-F1
#
_entry.id   AF-A0A9D6J9E8-F1
#
_cell.length_a   1.000
_cell.length_b   1.000
_cell.length_c   1.000
_cell.angle_alpha   90.00
_cell.angle_beta   90.00
_cell.angle_gamma   90.00
#
_symmetry.space_group_name_H-M   'P 1'
#
loop_
_entity.id
_entity.type
_entity.pdbx_description
1 polymer ?
#
loop_
_entity_poly.entity_id
_entity_poly.type
_entity_poly.pdbx_seq_one_letter_code
_entity_poly.pdbx_strand_id
1 'polypeptide(L)'
;MCFFALALILAGLYKKLRDKWQPVFAFSGAFGIVLVMIYAGIFAYKRLQIQEHPHEEATAHQENVAQPHGEEEHGFGSGSLKELEIALRDEHSNVRAAAVLKLGESKNPRAFELLLKLLQDPSDAVKENACRSLTQLANPAAIPHLKLALQGKESDPWVKFRLIEALASSGDSEAIGRLVDVIWGKDPRLLRNQALVVLLSLRGQPPNGASLDVENPDGKAAVASITFWWKGKGPMLKFDKDSRSYK
;
A
#
# COMPACT_ATOMS: atom_id res chain seq x y z
N MET A 1 -29.01 -44.05 14.98
CA MET A 1 -29.99 -43.39 14.08
C MET A 1 -29.74 -41.89 13.85
N CYS A 2 -28.90 -41.19 14.64
CA CYS A 2 -28.63 -39.75 14.45
C CYS A 2 -27.74 -39.38 13.25
N PHE A 3 -26.85 -40.27 12.78
CA PHE A 3 -25.94 -39.98 11.65
C PHE A 3 -26.67 -39.88 10.30
N PHE A 4 -27.70 -40.69 10.07
CA PHE A 4 -28.50 -40.63 8.84
C PHE A 4 -29.34 -39.35 8.75
N ALA A 5 -29.87 -38.87 9.88
CA ALA A 5 -30.62 -37.62 9.93
C ALA A 5 -29.72 -36.41 9.61
N LEU A 6 -28.49 -36.38 10.14
CA LEU A 6 -27.53 -35.31 9.87
C LEU A 6 -27.07 -35.32 8.40
N ALA A 7 -26.85 -36.50 7.82
CA ALA A 7 -26.46 -36.63 6.41
C ALA A 7 -27.54 -36.10 5.45
N LEU A 8 -28.83 -36.35 5.75
CA LEU A 8 -29.95 -35.84 4.94
C LEU A 8 -30.12 -34.32 5.07
N ILE A 9 -29.89 -33.76 6.27
CA ILE A 9 -29.93 -32.31 6.50
C ILE A 9 -28.79 -31.62 5.73
N LEU A 10 -27.58 -32.17 5.77
CA LEU A 10 -26.43 -31.65 5.04
C LEU A 10 -26.60 -31.77 3.51
N ALA A 11 -27.18 -32.87 3.03
CA ALA A 11 -27.50 -33.05 1.61
C ALA A 11 -28.55 -32.04 1.11
N GLY A 12 -29.57 -31.75 1.94
CA GLY A 12 -30.57 -30.73 1.65
C GLY A 12 -30.00 -29.31 1.63
N LEU A 13 -29.14 -28.98 2.60
CA LEU A 13 -28.47 -27.67 2.68
C LEU A 13 -27.53 -27.45 1.49
N TYR A 14 -26.80 -28.49 1.10
CA TYR A 14 -25.90 -28.47 -0.04
C TYR A 14 -26.64 -28.28 -1.38
N LYS A 15 -27.80 -28.94 -1.57
CA LYS A 15 -28.65 -28.74 -2.75
C LYS A 15 -29.18 -27.30 -2.83
N LYS A 16 -29.64 -26.75 -1.69
CA LYS A 16 -30.16 -25.38 -1.61
C LYS A 16 -29.09 -24.32 -1.87
N LEU A 17 -27.85 -24.57 -1.44
CA LEU A 17 -26.71 -23.71 -1.72
C LEU A 17 -26.27 -23.82 -3.19
N ARG A 18 -26.26 -25.02 -3.77
CA ARG A 18 -25.94 -25.22 -5.19
C ARG A 18 -26.90 -24.45 -6.10
N ASP A 19 -28.20 -24.54 -5.85
CA ASP A 19 -29.21 -23.92 -6.71
C ASP A 19 -29.20 -22.38 -6.59
N LYS A 20 -28.83 -21.84 -5.41
CA LYS A 20 -28.77 -20.39 -5.17
C LYS A 20 -27.58 -19.70 -5.86
N TRP A 21 -26.53 -20.45 -6.20
CA TRP A 21 -25.28 -19.90 -6.77
C TRP A 21 -25.04 -20.30 -8.24
N GLN A 22 -26.02 -20.92 -8.91
CA GLN A 22 -25.90 -21.32 -10.31
C GLN A 22 -25.58 -20.19 -11.32
N PRO A 23 -25.99 -18.92 -11.17
CA PRO A 23 -25.73 -17.94 -12.22
C PRO A 23 -24.32 -17.32 -12.19
N VAL A 24 -23.46 -17.65 -11.22
CA VAL A 24 -22.15 -16.98 -11.08
C VAL A 24 -20.97 -17.85 -11.56
N PHE A 25 -21.13 -19.16 -11.73
CA PHE A 25 -20.02 -20.05 -12.07
C PHE A 25 -20.38 -21.11 -13.10
N ALA A 26 -20.60 -20.67 -14.34
CA ALA A 26 -20.59 -21.55 -15.51
C ALA A 26 -19.14 -21.83 -15.95
N PHE A 27 -18.37 -22.53 -15.12
CA PHE A 27 -17.11 -23.16 -15.54
C PHE A 27 -17.06 -24.58 -14.97
N SER A 28 -17.64 -25.51 -15.74
CA SER A 28 -17.68 -26.93 -15.42
C SER A 28 -16.30 -27.55 -15.61
N GLY A 29 -15.58 -27.78 -14.52
CA GLY A 29 -14.34 -28.56 -14.53
C GLY A 29 -13.66 -28.60 -13.17
N ALA A 30 -12.88 -29.64 -12.92
CA ALA A 30 -12.11 -29.86 -11.68
C ALA A 30 -11.26 -28.62 -11.26
N PHE A 31 -10.93 -27.74 -12.21
CA PHE A 31 -10.24 -26.47 -11.98
C PHE A 31 -11.00 -25.47 -11.09
N GLY A 32 -12.32 -25.39 -11.21
CA GLY A 32 -13.12 -24.47 -10.40
C GLY A 32 -13.15 -24.85 -8.92
N ILE A 33 -13.17 -26.15 -8.64
CA ILE A 33 -13.12 -26.69 -7.27
C ILE A 33 -11.75 -26.41 -6.64
N VAL A 34 -10.66 -26.58 -7.40
CA VAL A 34 -9.30 -26.28 -6.93
C VAL A 34 -9.15 -24.79 -6.60
N LEU A 35 -9.68 -23.89 -7.44
CA LEU A 35 -9.65 -22.45 -7.19
C LEU A 35 -10.45 -22.05 -5.93
N VAL A 36 -11.64 -22.62 -5.74
CA VAL A 36 -12.43 -22.41 -4.52
C VAL A 36 -11.73 -22.97 -3.28
N MET A 37 -11.03 -24.12 -3.38
CA MET A 37 -10.24 -24.67 -2.29
C MET A 37 -8.99 -23.84 -1.98
N ILE A 38 -8.33 -23.25 -2.99
CA ILE A 38 -7.22 -22.32 -2.79
C ILE A 38 -7.70 -21.04 -2.10
N TYR A 39 -8.81 -20.46 -2.57
CA TYR A 39 -9.37 -19.25 -1.95
C TYR A 39 -9.92 -19.51 -0.54
N ALA A 40 -10.59 -20.64 -0.30
CA ALA A 40 -11.03 -21.05 1.02
C ALA A 40 -9.85 -21.37 1.95
N GLY A 41 -8.77 -21.94 1.41
CA GLY A 41 -7.51 -22.21 2.14
C GLY A 41 -6.80 -20.93 2.55
N ILE A 42 -6.68 -19.93 1.66
CA ILE A 42 -6.12 -18.61 1.98
C ILE A 42 -6.99 -17.89 3.02
N PHE A 43 -8.31 -17.99 2.91
CA PHE A 43 -9.24 -17.40 3.88
C PHE A 43 -9.20 -18.10 5.24
N ALA A 44 -9.07 -19.43 5.27
CA ALA A 44 -8.90 -20.21 6.50
C ALA A 44 -7.52 -20.00 7.15
N TYR A 45 -6.46 -19.91 6.35
CA TYR A 45 -5.10 -19.61 6.82
C TYR A 45 -5.03 -18.24 7.51
N LYS A 46 -5.66 -17.22 6.92
CA LYS A 46 -5.78 -15.89 7.53
C LYS A 46 -6.64 -15.87 8.79
N ARG A 47 -7.56 -16.84 8.95
CA ARG A 47 -8.41 -17.01 10.14
C ARG A 47 -7.71 -17.80 11.26
N LEU A 48 -6.81 -18.72 10.92
CA LEU A 48 -6.04 -19.53 11.87
C LEU A 48 -4.85 -18.77 12.48
N GLN A 49 -4.19 -17.90 11.72
CA GLN A 49 -3.15 -17.00 12.24
C GLN A 49 -3.67 -16.02 13.32
N ILE A 50 -4.99 -15.79 13.39
CA ILE A 50 -5.63 -14.97 14.43
C ILE A 50 -5.84 -15.77 15.74
N GLN A 51 -5.66 -17.10 15.75
CA GLN A 51 -5.96 -17.96 16.90
C GLN A 51 -4.75 -18.60 17.61
N GLU A 52 -3.51 -18.49 17.12
CA GLU A 52 -2.40 -19.35 17.59
C GLU A 52 -1.39 -18.77 18.61
N HIS A 53 -1.63 -17.61 19.24
CA HIS A 53 -0.79 -17.17 20.36
C HIS A 53 -1.56 -17.05 21.68
N PRO A 54 -1.60 -18.13 22.50
CA PRO A 54 -2.07 -18.06 23.88
C PRO A 54 -0.94 -17.52 24.77
N HIS A 55 -1.20 -16.43 25.48
CA HIS A 55 -0.36 -16.00 26.61
C HIS A 55 -0.72 -16.82 27.85
N GLU A 56 0.34 -17.37 28.44
CA GLU A 56 0.39 -18.18 29.65
C GLU A 56 -0.06 -17.36 30.88
N GLU A 57 -1.05 -17.87 31.60
CA GLU A 57 -1.64 -17.28 32.81
C GLU A 57 -0.66 -17.33 33.99
N ALA A 58 -0.49 -16.19 34.67
CA ALA A 58 0.02 -16.12 36.03
C ALA A 58 -1.03 -15.47 36.96
N THR A 59 -1.59 -16.33 37.82
CA THR A 59 -2.13 -16.06 39.17
C THR A 59 -3.38 -15.19 39.35
N ALA A 60 -4.51 -15.90 39.56
CA ALA A 60 -5.45 -15.79 40.68
C ALA A 60 -5.66 -14.43 41.37
N HIS A 61 -6.83 -13.82 41.16
CA HIS A 61 -7.94 -13.76 42.13
C HIS A 61 -9.17 -13.06 41.53
N GLN A 62 -10.30 -13.80 41.51
CA GLN A 62 -11.69 -13.41 41.85
C GLN A 62 -11.95 -11.93 42.21
N GLU A 63 -13.07 -11.25 41.91
CA GLU A 63 -14.44 -11.59 41.49
C GLU A 63 -15.14 -10.21 41.33
N ASN A 64 -15.89 -9.90 40.26
CA ASN A 64 -17.21 -9.20 40.35
C ASN A 64 -17.83 -8.78 38.99
N VAL A 65 -18.95 -9.41 38.68
CA VAL A 65 -20.29 -8.88 38.31
C VAL A 65 -20.43 -7.82 37.19
N ALA A 66 -21.04 -8.31 36.11
CA ALA A 66 -21.90 -7.69 35.09
C ALA A 66 -22.38 -6.23 35.26
N GLN A 67 -22.26 -5.43 34.19
CA GLN A 67 -23.38 -5.15 33.26
C GLN A 67 -22.90 -4.48 31.94
N PRO A 68 -23.69 -4.61 30.85
CA PRO A 68 -23.31 -4.24 29.48
C PRO A 68 -23.62 -2.76 29.19
N HIS A 69 -22.97 -2.21 28.16
CA HIS A 69 -23.41 -1.13 27.25
C HIS A 69 -22.21 -0.26 26.87
N GLY A 70 -21.93 -0.17 25.57
CA GLY A 70 -20.91 0.71 25.02
C GLY A 70 -20.24 0.10 23.81
N GLU A 71 -20.81 0.36 22.64
CA GLU A 71 -20.12 0.24 21.36
C GLU A 71 -18.86 1.12 21.42
N GLU A 72 -17.69 0.55 21.70
CA GLU A 72 -16.41 1.22 21.46
C GLU A 72 -15.89 0.80 20.09
N GLU A 73 -16.34 1.54 19.08
CA GLU A 73 -15.56 1.73 17.87
C GLU A 73 -14.17 2.24 18.30
N HIS A 74 -13.13 1.41 18.18
CA HIS A 74 -11.74 1.86 18.21
C HIS A 74 -11.43 2.64 16.92
N GLY A 75 -12.14 3.76 16.76
CA GLY A 75 -11.69 4.87 15.93
C GLY A 75 -10.42 5.40 16.56
N PHE A 76 -9.32 5.33 15.82
CA PHE A 76 -8.10 6.07 16.14
C PHE A 76 -8.41 7.58 16.00
N GLY A 77 -9.04 8.15 17.03
CA GLY A 77 -9.23 9.58 17.19
C GLY A 77 -7.87 10.22 17.43
N SER A 78 -7.48 11.13 16.53
CA SER A 78 -6.36 12.08 16.70
C SER A 78 -5.21 11.58 17.57
N GLY A 79 -4.54 10.49 17.16
CA GLY A 79 -3.51 9.86 17.98
C GLY A 79 -2.44 10.87 18.39
N SER A 80 -2.20 11.00 19.69
CA SER A 80 -1.12 11.85 20.17
C SER A 80 0.21 11.35 19.58
N LEU A 81 1.20 12.21 19.33
CA LEU A 81 2.50 11.78 18.77
C LEU A 81 3.10 10.61 19.55
N LYS A 82 2.89 10.58 20.88
CA LYS A 82 3.32 9.50 21.75
C LYS A 82 2.67 8.15 21.40
N GLU A 83 1.37 8.12 21.14
CA GLU A 83 0.67 6.90 20.75
C GLU A 83 1.16 6.39 19.39
N LEU A 84 1.42 7.30 18.45
CA LEU A 84 2.01 6.94 17.17
C LEU A 84 3.42 6.37 17.35
N GLU A 85 4.26 6.98 18.18
CA GLU A 85 5.60 6.45 18.48
C GLU A 85 5.59 5.06 19.10
N ILE A 86 4.57 4.74 19.92
CA ILE A 86 4.36 3.39 20.46
C ILE A 86 3.96 2.44 19.33
N ALA A 87 2.97 2.81 18.51
CA ALA A 87 2.47 1.99 17.41
C ALA A 87 3.54 1.73 16.32
N LEU A 88 4.50 2.64 16.15
CA LEU A 88 5.65 2.46 15.25
C LEU A 88 6.65 1.39 15.71
N ARG A 89 6.54 0.92 16.96
CA ARG A 89 7.38 -0.16 17.52
C ARG A 89 6.62 -1.47 17.65
N ASP A 90 5.38 -1.54 17.18
CA ASP A 90 4.59 -2.76 17.21
C ASP A 90 5.26 -3.87 16.38
N GLU A 91 5.16 -5.11 16.85
CA GLU A 91 5.72 -6.27 16.17
C GLU A 91 5.04 -6.50 14.80
N HIS A 92 3.75 -6.17 14.71
CA HIS A 92 2.96 -6.37 13.51
C HIS A 92 3.15 -5.21 12.53
N SER A 93 3.62 -5.54 11.32
CA SER A 93 3.92 -4.54 10.30
C SER A 93 2.71 -3.77 9.80
N ASN A 94 1.50 -4.34 9.87
CA ASN A 94 0.25 -3.64 9.52
C ASN A 94 -0.07 -2.51 10.50
N VAL A 95 0.18 -2.71 11.80
CA VAL A 95 0.01 -1.68 12.84
C VAL A 95 1.02 -0.55 12.60
N ARG A 96 2.30 -0.90 12.39
CA ARG A 96 3.33 0.08 12.04
C ARG A 96 2.97 0.86 10.78
N ALA A 97 2.55 0.17 9.72
CA ALA A 97 2.20 0.78 8.44
C ALA A 97 1.02 1.76 8.56
N ALA A 98 0.02 1.45 9.38
CA ALA A 98 -1.10 2.36 9.66
C ALA A 98 -0.65 3.58 10.48
N ALA A 99 0.26 3.39 11.43
CA ALA A 99 0.85 4.48 12.21
C ALA A 99 1.68 5.43 11.33
N VAL A 100 2.43 4.90 10.35
CA VAL A 100 3.21 5.71 9.40
C VAL A 100 2.32 6.67 8.60
N LEU A 101 1.17 6.20 8.10
CA LEU A 101 0.26 7.06 7.33
C LEU A 101 -0.25 8.22 8.16
N LYS A 102 -0.69 7.95 9.41
CA LYS A 102 -1.13 9.00 10.33
C LYS A 102 0.00 9.95 10.73
N LEU A 103 1.21 9.43 10.84
CA LEU A 103 2.39 10.26 11.10
C LEU A 103 2.64 11.24 9.95
N GLY A 104 2.47 10.80 8.70
CA GLY A 104 2.57 11.66 7.50
C GLY A 104 1.52 12.77 7.44
N GLU A 105 0.30 12.48 7.89
CA GLU A 105 -0.77 13.47 8.01
C GLU A 105 -0.58 14.43 9.19
N SER A 106 0.29 14.07 10.14
CA SER A 106 0.53 14.90 11.31
C SER A 106 1.28 16.18 10.93
N LYS A 107 0.87 17.31 11.52
CA LYS A 107 1.59 18.58 11.39
C LYS A 107 2.81 18.67 12.32
N ASN A 108 3.27 17.55 12.87
CA ASN A 108 4.33 17.55 13.85
C ASN A 108 5.70 17.64 13.17
N PRO A 109 6.57 18.60 13.54
CA PRO A 109 7.92 18.70 12.98
C PRO A 109 8.76 17.43 13.16
N ARG A 110 8.52 16.66 14.23
CA ARG A 110 9.22 15.39 14.48
C ARG A 110 8.80 14.25 13.55
N ALA A 111 7.65 14.37 12.89
CA ALA A 111 7.16 13.35 11.97
C ALA A 111 8.16 13.10 10.85
N PHE A 112 8.77 14.16 10.32
CA PHE A 112 9.76 14.06 9.26
C PHE A 112 10.94 13.15 9.63
N GLU A 113 11.56 13.36 10.79
CA GLU A 113 12.69 12.55 11.28
C GLU A 113 12.30 11.09 11.53
N LEU A 114 11.08 10.85 12.03
CA LEU A 114 10.56 9.51 12.24
C LEU A 114 10.31 8.79 10.91
N LEU A 115 9.74 9.48 9.91
CA LEU A 115 9.51 8.94 8.56
C LEU A 115 10.83 8.54 7.88
N LEU A 116 11.90 9.34 8.04
CA LEU A 116 13.21 9.00 7.50
C LEU A 116 13.77 7.70 8.08
N LYS A 117 13.57 7.45 9.39
CA LYS A 117 13.99 6.19 10.04
C LYS A 117 13.22 4.99 9.49
N LEU A 118 11.94 5.16 9.19
CA LEU A 118 11.05 4.09 8.69
C LEU A 118 11.37 3.63 7.26
N LEU A 119 12.25 4.34 6.54
CA LEU A 119 12.82 3.85 5.28
C LEU A 119 13.68 2.58 5.45
N GLN A 120 14.08 2.26 6.68
CA GLN A 120 14.86 1.06 7.01
C GLN A 120 14.00 -0.02 7.68
N ASP A 121 12.69 0.12 7.72
CA ASP A 121 11.81 -0.91 8.31
C ASP A 121 11.95 -2.23 7.54
N PRO A 122 11.95 -3.39 8.22
CA PRO A 122 12.01 -4.69 7.55
C PRO A 122 10.81 -4.97 6.64
N SER A 123 9.67 -4.28 6.82
CA SER A 123 8.48 -4.46 6.01
C SER A 123 8.43 -3.49 4.83
N ASP A 124 8.28 -4.03 3.62
CA ASP A 124 8.11 -3.25 2.39
C ASP A 124 6.88 -2.33 2.44
N ALA A 125 5.78 -2.78 3.07
CA ALA A 125 4.57 -1.98 3.24
C ALA A 125 4.82 -0.73 4.12
N VAL A 126 5.65 -0.86 5.16
CA VAL A 126 6.03 0.25 6.03
C VAL A 126 6.92 1.23 5.27
N LYS A 127 7.94 0.72 4.56
CA LYS A 127 8.82 1.54 3.72
C LYS A 127 8.05 2.30 2.64
N GLU A 128 7.11 1.65 1.97
CA GLU A 128 6.25 2.29 0.97
C GLU A 128 5.43 3.43 1.59
N ASN A 129 4.78 3.20 2.73
CA ASN A 129 3.99 4.24 3.41
C ASN A 129 4.87 5.40 3.89
N ALA A 130 6.10 5.13 4.32
CA ALA A 130 7.05 6.15 4.70
C ALA A 130 7.42 7.02 3.49
N CYS A 131 7.72 6.40 2.35
CA CYS A 131 7.98 7.11 1.10
C CYS A 131 6.79 7.96 0.65
N ARG A 132 5.57 7.42 0.67
CA ARG A 132 4.34 8.16 0.33
C ARG A 132 4.16 9.40 1.21
N SER A 133 4.41 9.25 2.52
CA SER A 133 4.33 10.35 3.48
C SER A 133 5.41 11.41 3.20
N LEU A 134 6.65 10.98 2.91
CA LEU A 134 7.73 11.89 2.52
C LEU A 134 7.45 12.62 1.19
N THR A 135 6.82 11.96 0.22
CA THR A 135 6.34 12.57 -1.02
C THR A 135 5.35 13.69 -0.73
N GLN A 136 4.39 13.47 0.19
CA GLN A 136 3.41 14.49 0.56
C GLN A 136 4.08 15.72 1.18
N LEU A 137 5.08 15.50 2.06
CA LEU A 137 5.86 16.56 2.68
C LEU A 137 6.73 17.35 1.69
N ALA A 138 7.22 16.70 0.61
CA ALA A 138 8.04 17.32 -0.43
C ALA A 138 9.21 18.15 0.12
N ASN A 139 9.83 17.68 1.21
CA ASN A 139 10.91 18.37 1.87
C ASN A 139 12.27 17.99 1.26
N PRO A 140 13.03 18.95 0.68
CA PRO A 140 14.34 18.67 0.09
C PRO A 140 15.36 18.03 1.05
N ALA A 141 15.19 18.20 2.37
CA ALA A 141 16.03 17.54 3.36
C ALA A 141 15.95 15.99 3.31
N ALA A 142 14.92 15.43 2.66
CA ALA A 142 14.76 13.99 2.50
C ALA A 142 15.69 13.42 1.42
N ILE A 143 16.15 14.23 0.47
CA ILE A 143 16.93 13.79 -0.70
C ILE A 143 18.13 12.90 -0.32
N PRO A 144 19.05 13.29 0.58
CA PRO A 144 20.20 12.44 0.91
C PRO A 144 19.79 11.09 1.49
N HIS A 145 18.76 11.06 2.33
CA HIS A 145 18.24 9.85 2.96
C HIS A 145 17.56 8.92 1.94
N LEU A 146 16.77 9.48 1.04
CA LEU A 146 16.11 8.73 -0.03
C LEU A 146 17.12 8.17 -1.05
N LYS A 147 18.17 8.93 -1.39
CA LYS A 147 19.26 8.44 -2.26
C LYS A 147 20.00 7.26 -1.60
N LEU A 148 20.30 7.37 -0.30
CA LEU A 148 20.92 6.29 0.47
C LEU A 148 20.03 5.04 0.52
N ALA A 149 18.75 5.20 0.81
CA ALA A 149 17.79 4.09 0.82
C ALA A 149 17.71 3.38 -0.53
N LEU A 150 17.73 4.14 -1.63
CA LEU A 150 17.69 3.59 -3.00
C LEU A 150 18.98 2.90 -3.43
N GLN A 151 20.12 3.24 -2.84
CA GLN A 151 21.40 2.54 -3.02
C GLN A 151 21.51 1.25 -2.18
N GLY A 152 20.62 1.07 -1.21
CA GLY A 152 20.57 -0.12 -0.36
C GLY A 152 20.17 -1.38 -1.14
N LYS A 153 20.04 -2.49 -0.41
CA LYS A 153 19.61 -3.79 -0.96
C LYS A 153 18.10 -3.86 -1.21
N GLU A 154 17.46 -2.74 -1.57
CA GLU A 154 16.04 -2.74 -1.85
C GLU A 154 15.77 -3.69 -3.03
N SER A 155 14.84 -4.63 -2.85
CA SER A 155 14.48 -5.60 -3.87
C SER A 155 13.09 -5.35 -4.44
N ASP A 156 12.18 -4.78 -3.64
CA ASP A 156 10.81 -4.61 -4.06
C ASP A 156 10.67 -3.46 -5.09
N PRO A 157 10.12 -3.73 -6.29
CA PRO A 157 9.95 -2.71 -7.31
C PRO A 157 9.04 -1.55 -6.89
N TRP A 158 8.02 -1.79 -6.07
CA TRP A 158 7.12 -0.73 -5.59
C TRP A 158 7.85 0.19 -4.62
N VAL A 159 8.62 -0.35 -3.68
CA VAL A 159 9.43 0.48 -2.76
C VAL A 159 10.45 1.31 -3.53
N LYS A 160 11.15 0.74 -4.53
CA LYS A 160 12.05 1.50 -5.40
C LYS A 160 11.33 2.63 -6.13
N PHE A 161 10.19 2.33 -6.73
CA PHE A 161 9.37 3.33 -7.40
C PHE A 161 8.99 4.48 -6.45
N ARG A 162 8.55 4.15 -5.23
CA ARG A 162 8.16 5.14 -4.22
C ARG A 162 9.32 5.99 -3.73
N LEU A 163 10.52 5.42 -3.59
CA LEU A 163 11.73 6.17 -3.31
C LEU A 163 12.04 7.17 -4.44
N ILE A 164 11.93 6.74 -5.70
CA ILE A 164 12.13 7.60 -6.87
C ILE A 164 11.08 8.71 -6.94
N GLU A 165 9.80 8.39 -6.69
CA GLU A 165 8.71 9.37 -6.63
C GLU A 165 8.95 10.42 -5.53
N ALA A 166 9.37 9.99 -4.34
CA ALA A 166 9.68 10.87 -3.22
C ALA A 166 10.88 11.78 -3.53
N LEU A 167 11.93 11.26 -4.19
CA LEU A 167 13.08 12.04 -4.66
C LEU A 167 12.63 13.12 -5.66
N ALA A 168 11.88 12.71 -6.68
CA ALA A 168 11.40 13.62 -7.71
C ALA A 168 10.51 14.73 -7.12
N SER A 169 9.62 14.37 -6.18
CA SER A 169 8.73 15.32 -5.51
C SER A 169 9.44 16.23 -4.49
N SER A 170 10.62 15.84 -4.02
CA SER A 170 11.47 16.66 -3.15
C SER A 170 12.40 17.59 -3.93
N GLY A 171 12.42 17.48 -5.27
CA GLY A 171 13.20 18.34 -6.16
C GLY A 171 14.48 17.72 -6.73
N ASP A 172 14.70 16.41 -6.58
CA ASP A 172 15.82 15.73 -7.22
C ASP A 172 15.55 15.50 -8.72
N SER A 173 16.08 16.39 -9.55
CA SER A 173 15.89 16.34 -11.02
C SER A 173 16.38 15.03 -11.66
N GLU A 174 17.38 14.36 -11.07
CA GLU A 174 17.88 13.06 -11.55
C GLU A 174 16.81 11.97 -11.47
N ALA A 175 15.89 12.07 -10.50
CA ALA A 175 14.80 11.13 -10.33
C ALA A 175 13.77 11.19 -11.48
N ILE A 176 13.69 12.31 -12.21
CA ILE A 176 12.85 12.43 -13.41
C ILE A 176 13.32 11.46 -14.49
N GLY A 177 14.63 11.38 -14.73
CA GLY A 177 15.21 10.42 -15.66
C GLY A 177 14.88 8.97 -15.27
N ARG A 178 14.99 8.64 -13.97
CA ARG A 178 14.64 7.31 -13.47
C ARG A 178 13.16 6.97 -13.64
N LEU A 179 12.25 7.92 -13.46
CA LEU A 179 10.82 7.72 -13.74
C LEU A 179 10.56 7.48 -15.23
N VAL A 180 11.30 8.18 -16.11
CA VAL A 180 11.24 7.93 -17.56
C VAL A 180 11.72 6.52 -17.87
N ASP A 181 12.80 6.07 -17.23
CA ASP A 181 13.31 4.70 -17.39
C ASP A 181 12.28 3.66 -16.95
N VAL A 182 11.54 3.89 -15.85
CA VAL A 182 10.43 3.00 -15.42
C VAL A 182 9.33 2.91 -16.49
N ILE A 183 8.96 4.04 -17.11
CA ILE A 183 7.92 4.05 -18.17
C ILE A 183 8.34 3.21 -19.38
N TRP A 184 9.60 3.33 -19.81
CA TRP A 184 10.10 2.62 -20.99
C TRP A 184 10.64 1.23 -20.68
N GLY A 185 10.82 0.93 -19.40
CA GLY A 185 11.38 -0.31 -18.90
C GLY A 185 10.45 -1.52 -19.01
N LYS A 186 10.93 -2.62 -18.42
CA LYS A 186 10.20 -3.89 -18.33
C LYS A 186 9.42 -4.03 -17.03
N ASP A 187 9.27 -2.94 -16.27
CA ASP A 187 8.51 -2.91 -15.03
C ASP A 187 7.05 -3.30 -15.27
N PRO A 188 6.35 -3.83 -14.25
CA PRO A 188 4.94 -4.18 -14.35
C PRO A 188 4.12 -3.00 -14.88
N ARG A 189 3.13 -3.29 -15.75
CA ARG A 189 2.29 -2.27 -16.40
C ARG A 189 1.73 -1.24 -15.42
N LEU A 190 1.32 -1.67 -14.22
CA LEU A 190 0.84 -0.78 -13.16
C LEU A 190 1.90 0.23 -12.68
N LEU A 191 3.17 -0.18 -12.51
CA LEU A 191 4.25 0.75 -12.15
C LEU A 191 4.50 1.76 -13.27
N ARG A 192 4.48 1.31 -14.52
CA ARG A 192 4.68 2.20 -15.68
C ARG A 192 3.56 3.23 -15.79
N ASN A 193 2.31 2.81 -15.58
CA ASN A 193 1.16 3.71 -15.51
C ASN A 193 1.32 4.72 -14.36
N GLN A 194 1.74 4.27 -13.17
CA GLN A 194 1.95 5.15 -12.03
C GLN A 194 3.09 6.16 -12.29
N ALA A 195 4.20 5.72 -12.89
CA ALA A 195 5.32 6.59 -13.27
C ALA A 195 4.87 7.67 -14.27
N LEU A 196 4.03 7.31 -15.23
CA LEU A 196 3.43 8.26 -16.17
C LEU A 196 2.59 9.32 -15.44
N VAL A 197 1.71 8.90 -14.52
CA VAL A 197 0.89 9.82 -13.73
C VAL A 197 1.75 10.77 -12.90
N VAL A 198 2.78 10.25 -12.23
CA VAL A 198 3.70 11.06 -11.42
C VAL A 198 4.41 12.10 -12.29
N LEU A 199 4.98 11.70 -13.44
CA LEU A 199 5.68 12.62 -14.32
C LEU A 199 4.77 13.70 -14.92
N LEU A 200 3.53 13.35 -15.26
CA LEU A 200 2.53 14.31 -15.71
C LEU A 200 2.21 15.35 -14.63
N SER A 201 2.05 14.88 -13.39
CA SER A 201 1.79 15.72 -12.23
C SER A 201 2.97 16.65 -11.95
N LEU A 202 4.18 16.10 -11.96
CA LEU A 202 5.43 16.86 -11.79
C LEU A 202 5.73 17.80 -12.96
N ARG A 203 5.12 17.61 -14.14
CA ARG A 203 5.15 18.59 -15.24
C ARG A 203 4.11 19.72 -15.07
N GLY A 204 3.23 19.61 -14.07
CA GLY A 204 2.10 20.53 -13.88
C GLY A 204 0.90 20.24 -14.80
N GLN A 205 0.84 19.05 -15.38
CA GLN A 205 -0.28 18.58 -16.21
C GLN A 205 -0.83 17.26 -15.68
N PRO A 206 -1.34 17.22 -14.43
CA PRO A 206 -1.86 15.98 -13.86
C PRO A 206 -3.00 15.43 -14.73
N PRO A 207 -3.17 14.10 -14.82
CA PRO A 207 -4.31 13.53 -15.50
C PRO A 207 -5.60 13.92 -14.76
N ASN A 208 -6.54 14.56 -15.46
CA ASN A 208 -7.82 15.03 -14.92
C ASN A 208 -8.80 13.87 -14.63
N GLY A 209 -8.40 12.92 -13.79
CA GLY A 209 -9.17 11.70 -13.50
C GLY A 209 -9.14 10.64 -14.61
N ALA A 210 -8.41 10.89 -15.71
CA ALA A 210 -8.21 9.92 -16.76
C ALA A 210 -7.33 8.77 -16.25
N SER A 211 -7.85 7.54 -16.31
CA SER A 211 -7.03 6.33 -16.14
C SER A 211 -6.11 6.22 -17.35
N LEU A 212 -4.83 6.55 -17.15
CA LEU A 212 -3.83 6.44 -18.21
C LEU A 212 -3.23 5.05 -18.23
N ASP A 213 -3.17 4.49 -19.42
CA ASP A 213 -2.56 3.20 -19.67
C ASP A 213 -1.49 3.34 -20.73
N VAL A 214 -0.23 3.05 -20.38
CA VAL A 214 0.91 3.21 -21.28
C VAL A 214 0.80 2.42 -22.58
N GLU A 215 -0.09 1.41 -22.64
CA GLU A 215 -0.28 0.57 -23.82
C GLU A 215 -1.42 1.07 -24.74
N ASN A 216 -2.34 1.89 -24.23
CA ASN A 216 -3.44 2.45 -25.02
C ASN A 216 -3.00 3.70 -25.83
N PRO A 217 -3.79 4.16 -26.82
CA PRO A 217 -3.40 5.31 -27.64
C PRO A 217 -3.15 6.60 -26.84
N ASP A 218 -4.01 6.89 -25.85
CA ASP A 218 -3.90 8.11 -25.03
C ASP A 218 -2.65 8.11 -24.17
N GLY A 219 -2.34 6.99 -23.53
CA GLY A 219 -1.13 6.81 -22.73
C GLY A 219 0.12 6.82 -23.59
N LYS A 220 0.10 6.21 -24.79
CA LYS A 220 1.23 6.33 -25.75
C LYS A 220 1.48 7.79 -26.14
N ALA A 221 0.43 8.56 -26.39
CA ALA A 221 0.54 9.99 -26.68
C ALA A 221 1.12 10.76 -25.47
N ALA A 222 0.68 10.44 -24.26
CA ALA A 222 1.20 11.03 -23.03
C ALA A 222 2.68 10.69 -22.80
N VAL A 223 3.08 9.43 -23.00
CA VAL A 223 4.47 8.96 -22.93
C VAL A 223 5.35 9.69 -23.94
N ALA A 224 4.90 9.82 -25.19
CA ALA A 224 5.62 10.56 -26.23
C ALA A 224 5.79 12.04 -25.84
N SER A 225 4.72 12.66 -25.35
CA SER A 225 4.73 14.05 -24.85
C SER A 225 5.74 14.26 -23.72
N ILE A 226 5.77 13.36 -22.72
CA ILE A 226 6.74 13.44 -21.62
C ILE A 226 8.17 13.21 -22.09
N THR A 227 8.37 12.24 -22.97
CA THR A 227 9.71 11.92 -23.48
C THR A 227 10.28 13.08 -24.27
N PHE A 228 9.46 13.74 -25.08
CA PHE A 228 9.85 14.96 -25.80
C PHE A 228 10.19 16.09 -24.84
N TRP A 229 9.35 16.33 -23.82
CA TRP A 229 9.60 17.32 -22.78
C TRP A 229 10.92 17.06 -22.03
N TRP A 230 11.17 15.82 -21.59
CA TRP A 230 12.39 15.45 -20.89
C TRP A 230 13.64 15.60 -21.76
N LYS A 231 13.60 15.16 -23.03
CA LYS A 231 14.75 15.32 -23.94
C LYS A 231 15.06 16.78 -24.25
N GLY A 232 14.03 17.63 -24.38
CA GLY A 232 14.21 19.04 -24.73
C GLY A 232 14.60 19.94 -23.57
N LYS A 233 14.07 19.68 -22.37
CA LYS A 233 14.21 20.58 -21.20
C LYS A 233 14.82 19.92 -19.97
N GLY A 234 14.91 18.59 -19.92
CA GLY A 234 15.25 17.80 -18.72
C GLY A 234 16.42 18.32 -17.91
N PRO A 235 17.62 18.54 -18.51
CA PRO A 235 18.79 19.03 -17.79
C PRO A 235 18.65 20.46 -17.22
N MET A 236 17.67 21.23 -17.70
CA MET A 236 17.45 22.62 -17.31
C MET A 236 16.27 22.79 -16.35
N LEU A 237 15.53 21.71 -16.09
CA LEU A 237 14.33 21.76 -15.25
C LEU A 237 14.68 22.17 -13.83
N LYS A 238 13.94 23.14 -13.32
CA LYS A 238 14.01 23.53 -11.90
C LYS A 238 12.72 23.16 -11.22
N PHE A 239 12.83 22.58 -10.03
CA PHE A 239 11.67 22.29 -9.20
C PHE A 239 11.12 23.57 -8.58
N ASP A 240 9.90 23.91 -8.95
CA ASP A 240 9.11 24.96 -8.33
C ASP A 240 8.32 24.36 -7.15
N LYS A 241 8.66 24.81 -5.94
CA LYS A 241 8.05 24.33 -4.71
C LYS A 241 6.59 24.75 -4.57
N ASP A 242 6.22 25.91 -5.12
CA ASP A 242 4.88 26.47 -4.97
C ASP A 242 3.87 25.69 -5.83
N SER A 243 4.27 25.37 -7.07
CA SER A 243 3.44 24.54 -7.97
C SER A 243 3.69 23.04 -7.86
N ARG A 244 4.65 22.61 -7.03
CA ARG A 244 5.12 21.22 -6.90
C ARG A 244 5.41 20.57 -8.25
N SER A 245 6.03 21.33 -9.15
CA SER A 245 6.27 20.91 -10.53
C SER A 245 7.60 21.44 -11.07
N TYR A 246 8.10 20.82 -12.12
CA TYR A 246 9.31 21.19 -12.83
C TYR A 246 8.96 22.10 -14.01
N LYS A 247 9.63 23.27 -14.05
CA LYS A 247 9.44 24.29 -15.08
C LYS A 247 10.71 24.49 -15.91
#